data_AF-A0A8T4XRI1-F1
#
_entry.id   AF-A0A8T4XRI1-F1
#
_cell.length_a   1.000
_cell.length_b   1.000
_cell.length_c   1.000
_cell.angle_alpha   90.00
_cell.angle_beta   90.00
_cell.angle_gamma   90.00
#
_symmetry.space_group_name_H-M   'P 1'
#
loop_
_entity.id
_entity.type
_entity.pdbx_description
1 polymer ?
#
loop_
_entity_poly.entity_id
_entity_poly.type
_entity_poly.pdbx_seq_one_letter_code
_entity_poly.pdbx_strand_id
1 'polypeptide(L)'
;MTEGYLGRDVQLRIIDAHVHIGKNPSTKYYDLGDLERDLSEAGAQGAVIFAFPEDIYRKTNSPAYRLEANRYILEVAQKSEGLYLYPFYFVWNDYLLPENLESYAGIKWHRHADEPKYDYEDPRSLTFLRRVKELKMPVLLEEGFEETLAFVKRNPELCVIIPHMGRLNGGYELMESFFPNPNVYFDTSTAEPSAIRWVLEHVGPRRIIFGSDVSGTREPYYNFPKVELKKLKGLGLEKEVLEAILSGNIERLMEPWLLRIRGKER
;
A
#
# COMPACT_ATOMS: atom_id res chain seq x y z
N MET A 1 -9.48 16.37 47.85
CA MET A 1 -9.65 15.17 47.02
C MET A 1 -10.47 15.59 45.81
N THR A 2 -9.83 15.76 44.67
CA THR A 2 -10.49 16.03 43.40
C THR A 2 -9.99 14.96 42.45
N GLU A 3 -10.88 14.00 42.21
CA GLU A 3 -10.66 12.80 41.41
C GLU A 3 -10.23 13.17 39.99
N GLY A 4 -9.21 12.44 39.51
CA GLY A 4 -8.62 12.64 38.21
C GLY A 4 -9.57 12.26 37.08
N TYR A 5 -9.70 13.16 36.11
CA TYR A 5 -10.03 12.78 34.75
C TYR A 5 -8.83 12.02 34.18
N LEU A 6 -8.73 10.72 34.49
CA LEU A 6 -8.00 9.78 33.65
C LEU A 6 -8.77 9.71 32.34
N GLY A 7 -8.41 10.59 31.40
CA GLY A 7 -8.82 10.45 30.01
C GLY A 7 -8.50 9.04 29.58
N ARG A 8 -9.51 8.31 29.09
CA ARG A 8 -9.27 7.00 28.49
C ARG A 8 -8.29 7.25 27.34
N ASP A 9 -7.08 6.70 27.43
CA ASP A 9 -6.17 6.62 26.30
C ASP A 9 -6.89 5.80 25.22
N VAL A 10 -7.58 6.51 24.32
CA VAL A 10 -8.18 5.90 23.14
C VAL A 10 -7.02 5.39 22.30
N GLN A 11 -6.89 4.06 22.25
CA GLN A 11 -5.87 3.39 21.45
C GLN A 11 -6.02 3.83 19.99
N LEU A 12 -4.91 4.29 19.42
CA LEU A 12 -4.84 4.67 18.01
C LEU A 12 -5.15 3.45 17.13
N ARG A 13 -6.05 3.63 16.17
CA ARG A 13 -6.31 2.64 15.13
C ARG A 13 -5.15 2.63 14.14
N ILE A 14 -4.66 1.45 13.79
CA ILE A 14 -3.49 1.25 12.94
C ILE A 14 -3.84 0.27 11.81
N ILE A 15 -3.56 0.69 10.57
CA ILE A 15 -3.64 -0.10 9.35
C ILE A 15 -2.29 -0.01 8.65
N ASP A 16 -1.63 -1.16 8.45
CA ASP A 16 -0.39 -1.22 7.69
C ASP A 16 -0.67 -1.23 6.18
N ALA A 17 -0.44 -0.11 5.49
CA ALA A 17 -0.84 0.04 4.09
C ALA A 17 0.14 -0.56 3.06
N HIS A 18 1.16 -1.30 3.48
CA HIS A 18 2.13 -1.90 2.56
C HIS A 18 2.61 -3.24 3.09
N VAL A 19 1.90 -4.31 2.74
CA VAL A 19 2.23 -5.67 3.16
C VAL A 19 2.23 -6.60 1.97
N HIS A 20 3.32 -7.34 1.80
CA HIS A 20 3.38 -8.40 0.81
C HIS A 20 3.01 -9.76 1.44
N ILE A 21 2.22 -10.56 0.71
CA ILE A 21 1.82 -11.90 1.14
C ILE A 21 1.99 -12.91 0.01
N GLY A 22 2.36 -14.14 0.35
CA GLY A 22 2.59 -15.23 -0.59
C GLY A 22 2.89 -16.54 0.11
N LYS A 23 2.40 -17.64 -0.45
CA LYS A 23 2.48 -18.99 0.15
C LYS A 23 3.36 -19.95 -0.62
N ASN A 24 4.19 -19.46 -1.54
CA ASN A 24 4.98 -20.32 -2.42
C ASN A 24 6.40 -20.46 -1.86
N PRO A 25 6.78 -21.63 -1.31
CA PRO A 25 8.10 -21.82 -0.71
C PRO A 25 9.25 -21.76 -1.70
N SER A 26 8.98 -21.95 -3.00
CA SER A 26 9.98 -21.81 -4.07
C SER A 26 10.26 -20.34 -4.43
N THR A 27 9.37 -19.43 -4.08
CA THR A 27 9.52 -17.99 -4.33
C THR A 27 9.81 -17.23 -3.05
N LYS A 28 8.78 -16.79 -2.35
CA LYS A 28 8.81 -16.02 -1.11
C LYS A 28 7.60 -16.43 -0.27
N TYR A 29 7.82 -16.54 1.03
CA TYR A 29 6.81 -17.06 1.97
C TYR A 29 6.55 -16.04 3.07
N TYR A 30 5.30 -15.63 3.16
CA TYR A 30 4.72 -14.84 4.24
C TYR A 30 3.21 -15.06 4.14
N ASP A 31 2.62 -15.82 5.05
CA ASP A 31 1.20 -16.23 4.96
C ASP A 31 0.29 -15.43 5.91
N LEU A 32 -0.99 -15.82 6.00
CA LEU A 32 -1.96 -15.19 6.90
C LEU A 32 -1.56 -15.32 8.38
N GLY A 33 -0.97 -16.45 8.79
CA GLY A 33 -0.55 -16.64 10.18
C GLY A 33 0.65 -15.78 10.55
N ASP A 34 1.58 -15.59 9.60
CA ASP A 34 2.67 -14.63 9.76
C ASP A 34 2.14 -13.20 9.87
N LEU A 35 1.21 -12.82 8.99
CA LEU A 35 0.56 -11.51 9.00
C LEU A 35 -0.17 -11.24 10.32
N GLU A 36 -1.00 -12.18 10.79
CA GLU A 36 -1.76 -12.08 12.03
C GLU A 36 -0.85 -11.89 13.24
N ARG A 37 0.24 -12.68 13.31
CA ARG A 37 1.24 -12.54 14.37
C ARG A 37 1.87 -11.15 14.35
N ASP A 38 2.38 -10.72 13.20
CA ASP A 38 3.17 -9.48 13.11
C ASP A 38 2.30 -8.22 13.30
N LEU A 39 1.05 -8.23 12.83
CA LEU A 39 0.08 -7.15 13.12
C LEU A 39 -0.33 -7.16 14.60
N SER A 40 -0.56 -8.33 15.20
CA SER A 40 -0.86 -8.46 16.63
C SER A 40 0.27 -7.91 17.50
N GLU A 41 1.53 -8.24 17.19
CA GLU A 41 2.70 -7.72 17.88
C GLU A 41 2.86 -6.19 17.76
N ALA A 42 2.35 -5.60 16.68
CA ALA A 42 2.32 -4.16 16.45
C ALA A 42 1.07 -3.48 17.05
N GLY A 43 0.07 -4.25 17.48
CA GLY A 43 -1.25 -3.75 17.86
C GLY A 43 -2.01 -3.12 16.70
N ALA A 44 -1.80 -3.61 15.48
CA ALA A 44 -2.48 -3.17 14.27
C ALA A 44 -3.77 -3.96 14.01
N GLN A 45 -4.80 -3.28 13.51
CA GLN A 45 -6.13 -3.86 13.28
C GLN A 45 -6.33 -4.34 11.84
N GLY A 46 -5.41 -4.03 10.93
CA GLY A 46 -5.58 -4.35 9.53
C GLY A 46 -4.38 -3.99 8.67
N ALA A 47 -4.50 -4.29 7.39
CA ALA A 47 -3.46 -4.04 6.42
C ALA A 47 -4.00 -3.91 4.99
N VAL A 48 -3.26 -3.23 4.14
CA VAL A 48 -3.34 -3.39 2.69
C VAL A 48 -2.40 -4.52 2.29
N ILE A 49 -2.92 -5.54 1.62
CA ILE A 49 -2.16 -6.74 1.23
C ILE A 49 -2.10 -6.89 -0.28
N PHE A 50 -0.97 -7.36 -0.78
CA PHE A 50 -0.78 -7.67 -2.21
C PHE A 50 0.30 -8.74 -2.41
N ALA A 51 0.35 -9.30 -3.61
CA ALA A 51 1.29 -10.36 -3.94
C ALA A 51 2.76 -9.89 -3.92
N PHE A 52 3.66 -10.85 -3.82
CA PHE A 52 5.09 -10.63 -4.05
C PHE A 52 5.39 -10.43 -5.54
N PRO A 53 6.32 -9.54 -5.92
CA PRO A 53 6.82 -9.47 -7.30
C PRO A 53 7.46 -10.80 -7.74
N GLU A 54 7.99 -11.60 -6.81
CA GLU A 54 8.47 -12.96 -7.06
C GLU A 54 7.40 -13.89 -7.64
N ASP A 55 6.15 -13.78 -7.19
CA ASP A 55 5.02 -14.58 -7.66
C ASP A 55 4.39 -14.03 -8.95
N ILE A 56 4.65 -12.76 -9.28
CA ILE A 56 4.07 -12.08 -10.44
C ILE A 56 4.97 -12.13 -11.68
N TYR A 57 6.28 -11.87 -11.51
CA TYR A 57 7.20 -11.82 -12.66
C TYR A 57 8.67 -12.13 -12.36
N ARG A 58 9.20 -11.96 -11.14
CA ARG A 58 10.66 -12.13 -10.90
C ARG A 58 11.10 -13.59 -10.95
N LYS A 59 10.29 -14.52 -10.41
CA LYS A 59 10.59 -15.96 -10.41
C LYS A 59 9.61 -16.75 -11.27
N THR A 60 8.31 -16.46 -11.13
CA THR A 60 7.27 -16.99 -12.02
C THR A 60 6.73 -15.87 -12.90
N ASN A 61 6.65 -16.10 -14.21
CA ASN A 61 6.32 -15.04 -15.18
C ASN A 61 5.30 -15.51 -16.23
N SER A 62 4.14 -15.99 -15.80
CA SER A 62 3.05 -16.43 -16.70
C SER A 62 1.70 -15.87 -16.25
N PRO A 63 0.72 -15.70 -17.17
CA PRO A 63 -0.63 -15.25 -16.82
C PRO A 63 -1.29 -16.11 -15.73
N ALA A 64 -1.09 -17.44 -15.77
CA ALA A 64 -1.67 -18.35 -14.79
C ALA A 64 -1.16 -18.09 -13.37
N TYR A 65 0.18 -17.93 -13.20
CA TYR A 65 0.76 -17.64 -11.89
C TYR A 65 0.34 -16.26 -11.36
N ARG A 66 0.23 -15.25 -12.23
CA ARG A 66 -0.24 -13.91 -11.83
C ARG A 66 -1.68 -13.93 -11.33
N LEU A 67 -2.56 -14.65 -12.04
CA LEU A 67 -3.95 -14.83 -11.62
C LEU A 67 -4.05 -15.62 -10.32
N GLU A 68 -3.23 -16.66 -10.15
CA GLU A 68 -3.16 -17.44 -8.92
C GLU A 68 -2.71 -16.60 -7.72
N ALA A 69 -1.62 -15.84 -7.88
CA ALA A 69 -1.08 -14.97 -6.84
C ALA A 69 -2.10 -13.92 -6.40
N ASN A 70 -2.73 -13.21 -7.35
CA ASN A 70 -3.77 -12.23 -7.06
C ASN A 70 -5.01 -12.85 -6.41
N ARG A 71 -5.46 -14.02 -6.88
CA ARG A 71 -6.58 -14.76 -6.27
C ARG A 71 -6.27 -15.15 -4.83
N TYR A 72 -5.03 -15.54 -4.53
CA TYR A 72 -4.63 -15.86 -3.17
C TYR A 72 -4.76 -14.66 -2.22
N ILE A 73 -4.52 -13.42 -2.68
CA ILE A 73 -4.73 -12.20 -1.89
C ILE A 73 -6.20 -12.06 -1.45
N LEU A 74 -7.15 -12.32 -2.36
CA LEU A 74 -8.57 -12.31 -2.02
C LEU A 74 -8.93 -13.43 -1.04
N GLU A 75 -8.39 -14.64 -1.22
CA GLU A 75 -8.61 -15.76 -0.29
C GLU A 75 -8.14 -15.42 1.12
N VAL A 76 -6.99 -14.76 1.27
CA VAL A 76 -6.47 -14.30 2.56
C VAL A 76 -7.42 -13.29 3.18
N ALA A 77 -7.82 -12.26 2.41
CA ALA A 77 -8.74 -11.23 2.89
C ALA A 77 -10.09 -11.81 3.36
N GLN A 78 -10.59 -12.85 2.68
CA GLN A 78 -11.86 -13.51 3.02
C GLN A 78 -11.76 -14.46 4.22
N LYS A 79 -10.61 -15.10 4.42
CA LYS A 79 -10.40 -16.07 5.51
C LYS A 79 -10.04 -15.41 6.84
N SER A 80 -9.51 -14.19 6.81
CA SER A 80 -9.09 -13.51 8.02
C SER A 80 -10.30 -13.16 8.89
N GLU A 81 -10.24 -13.54 10.17
CA GLU A 81 -11.22 -13.18 11.18
C GLU A 81 -10.65 -12.08 12.06
N GLY A 82 -11.34 -10.94 12.14
CA GLY A 82 -10.96 -9.85 13.06
C GLY A 82 -9.92 -8.85 12.54
N LEU A 83 -9.33 -9.05 11.36
CA LEU A 83 -8.51 -8.04 10.68
C LEU A 83 -9.27 -7.32 9.56
N TYR A 84 -8.97 -6.03 9.38
CA TYR A 84 -9.44 -5.24 8.25
C TYR A 84 -8.42 -5.35 7.10
N LEU A 85 -8.62 -6.30 6.19
CA LEU A 85 -7.71 -6.52 5.07
C LEU A 85 -8.23 -5.89 3.77
N TYR A 86 -7.40 -5.07 3.14
CA TYR A 86 -7.68 -4.39 1.87
C TYR A 86 -6.84 -5.05 0.75
N PRO A 87 -7.43 -5.95 -0.05
CA PRO A 87 -6.68 -6.67 -1.08
C PRO A 87 -6.41 -5.78 -2.28
N PHE A 88 -5.14 -5.58 -2.63
CA PHE A 88 -4.74 -4.87 -3.84
C PHE A 88 -4.41 -5.86 -4.96
N TYR A 89 -4.88 -5.56 -6.17
CA TYR A 89 -4.53 -6.31 -7.37
C TYR A 89 -3.16 -5.88 -7.88
N PHE A 90 -2.23 -6.81 -7.99
CA PHE A 90 -0.92 -6.59 -8.58
C PHE A 90 -1.02 -6.73 -10.10
N VAL A 91 -0.92 -5.59 -10.81
CA VAL A 91 -0.91 -5.54 -12.27
C VAL A 91 0.52 -5.74 -12.80
N TRP A 92 0.67 -6.45 -13.92
CA TRP A 92 1.92 -6.57 -14.65
C TRP A 92 1.76 -6.13 -16.10
N ASN A 93 2.83 -6.20 -16.88
CA ASN A 93 2.94 -5.68 -18.23
C ASN A 93 2.02 -6.36 -19.28
N ASP A 94 1.32 -7.43 -18.90
CA ASP A 94 0.26 -8.03 -19.73
C ASP A 94 -1.11 -7.40 -19.52
N TYR A 95 -1.24 -6.52 -18.51
CA TYR A 95 -2.44 -5.78 -18.13
C TYR A 95 -3.68 -6.67 -18.01
N LEU A 96 -3.50 -7.87 -17.44
CA LEU A 96 -4.60 -8.79 -17.20
C LEU A 96 -5.68 -8.08 -16.39
N LEU A 97 -6.88 -8.03 -16.98
CA LEU A 97 -8.05 -7.43 -16.39
C LEU A 97 -8.96 -8.57 -15.90
N PRO A 98 -8.98 -8.89 -14.61
CA PRO A 98 -9.88 -9.91 -14.09
C PRO A 98 -11.33 -9.42 -14.13
N GLU A 99 -12.28 -10.32 -14.40
CA GLU A 99 -13.72 -9.99 -14.42
C GLU A 99 -14.21 -9.45 -13.07
N ASN A 100 -13.58 -9.89 -11.97
CA ASN A 100 -13.91 -9.50 -10.61
C ASN A 100 -12.98 -8.42 -10.04
N LEU A 101 -12.42 -7.54 -10.88
CA LEU A 101 -11.50 -6.48 -10.44
C LEU A 101 -12.08 -5.64 -9.29
N GLU A 102 -13.40 -5.42 -9.26
CA GLU A 102 -14.06 -4.62 -8.23
C GLU A 102 -14.05 -5.26 -6.82
N SER A 103 -13.70 -6.54 -6.72
CA SER A 103 -13.45 -7.22 -5.44
C SER A 103 -12.16 -6.76 -4.77
N TYR A 104 -11.23 -6.18 -5.55
CA TYR A 104 -10.00 -5.59 -5.02
C TYR A 104 -10.23 -4.13 -4.60
N ALA A 105 -9.52 -3.71 -3.57
CA ALA A 105 -9.62 -2.39 -2.96
C ALA A 105 -8.76 -1.35 -3.67
N GLY A 106 -7.65 -1.76 -4.29
CA GLY A 106 -6.70 -0.90 -5.00
C GLY A 106 -5.77 -1.69 -5.90
N ILE A 107 -4.76 -1.01 -6.45
CA ILE A 107 -3.78 -1.58 -7.39
C ILE A 107 -2.37 -1.48 -6.81
N LYS A 108 -1.59 -2.56 -6.86
CA LYS A 108 -0.13 -2.53 -6.71
C LYS A 108 0.48 -2.50 -8.11
N TRP A 109 1.27 -1.48 -8.37
CA TRP A 109 2.02 -1.30 -9.61
C TRP A 109 3.48 -1.13 -9.24
N HIS A 110 4.32 -2.09 -9.61
CA HIS A 110 5.70 -2.14 -9.13
C HIS A 110 6.67 -2.52 -10.23
N ARG A 111 7.77 -1.78 -10.27
CA ARG A 111 9.00 -2.10 -10.97
C ARG A 111 10.19 -1.38 -10.33
N HIS A 112 11.34 -2.04 -10.28
CA HIS A 112 12.65 -1.46 -9.99
C HIS A 112 13.45 -1.15 -11.27
N ALA A 113 14.48 -0.32 -11.15
CA ALA A 113 15.23 0.20 -12.32
C ALA A 113 15.90 -0.91 -13.17
N ASP A 114 16.30 -2.01 -12.54
CA ASP A 114 16.93 -3.20 -13.14
C ASP A 114 15.93 -4.23 -13.69
N GLU A 115 14.63 -3.98 -13.56
CA GLU A 115 13.57 -4.89 -14.00
C GLU A 115 12.97 -4.52 -15.35
N PRO A 116 12.26 -5.44 -16.04
CA PRO A 116 11.60 -5.16 -17.31
C PRO A 116 10.66 -3.97 -17.21
N LYS A 117 10.72 -3.07 -18.19
CA LYS A 117 9.87 -1.87 -18.25
C LYS A 117 8.42 -2.23 -18.59
N TYR A 118 7.48 -1.52 -17.99
CA TYR A 118 6.10 -1.51 -18.46
C TYR A 118 6.02 -0.85 -19.84
N ASP A 119 5.17 -1.40 -20.70
CA ASP A 119 4.74 -0.80 -21.95
C ASP A 119 3.47 -0.01 -21.69
N TYR A 120 3.62 1.25 -21.28
CA TYR A 120 2.50 2.14 -20.99
C TYR A 120 1.70 2.55 -22.24
N GLU A 121 2.23 2.31 -23.44
CA GLU A 121 1.57 2.62 -24.71
C GLU A 121 0.72 1.45 -25.24
N ASP A 122 0.79 0.29 -24.60
CA ASP A 122 -0.08 -0.84 -24.91
C ASP A 122 -1.57 -0.45 -24.73
N PRO A 123 -2.45 -0.65 -25.73
CA PRO A 123 -3.89 -0.35 -25.61
C PRO A 123 -4.58 -1.07 -24.44
N ARG A 124 -4.04 -2.20 -23.99
CA ARG A 124 -4.52 -2.92 -22.79
C ARG A 124 -4.26 -2.14 -21.52
N SER A 125 -3.16 -1.38 -21.44
CA SER A 125 -2.87 -0.46 -20.33
C SER A 125 -3.96 0.60 -20.19
N LEU A 126 -4.35 1.23 -21.31
CA LEU A 126 -5.44 2.21 -21.33
C LEU A 126 -6.78 1.61 -20.92
N THR A 127 -7.08 0.39 -21.39
CA THR A 127 -8.30 -0.34 -21.03
C THR A 127 -8.33 -0.67 -19.54
N PHE A 128 -7.21 -1.12 -18.98
CA PHE A 128 -7.05 -1.42 -17.56
C PHE A 128 -7.21 -0.15 -16.71
N LEU A 129 -6.49 0.92 -17.05
CA LEU A 129 -6.56 2.21 -16.33
C LEU A 129 -7.96 2.82 -16.36
N ARG A 130 -8.71 2.68 -17.46
CA ARG A 130 -10.12 3.12 -17.52
C ARG A 130 -10.95 2.43 -16.43
N ARG A 131 -10.78 1.12 -16.24
CA ARG A 131 -11.48 0.38 -15.18
C ARG A 131 -11.03 0.80 -13.78
N VAL A 132 -9.73 1.01 -13.57
CA VAL A 132 -9.18 1.53 -12.29
C VAL A 132 -9.82 2.89 -11.94
N LYS A 133 -9.96 3.79 -12.92
CA LYS A 133 -10.58 5.11 -12.77
C LYS A 133 -12.08 5.03 -12.49
N GLU A 134 -12.81 4.23 -13.25
CA GLU A 134 -14.26 4.00 -13.04
C GLU A 134 -14.54 3.44 -11.63
N LEU A 135 -13.64 2.58 -11.15
CA LEU A 135 -13.68 2.02 -9.81
C LEU A 135 -13.01 2.94 -8.76
N LYS A 136 -12.47 4.10 -9.12
CA LYS A 136 -11.79 5.01 -8.17
C LYS A 136 -10.77 4.28 -7.28
N MET A 137 -10.06 3.32 -7.84
CA MET A 137 -9.09 2.51 -7.11
C MET A 137 -7.80 3.30 -6.91
N PRO A 138 -7.28 3.43 -5.68
CA PRO A 138 -5.96 3.99 -5.47
C PRO A 138 -4.89 3.07 -6.06
N VAL A 139 -3.77 3.65 -6.50
CA VAL A 139 -2.64 2.94 -7.10
C VAL A 139 -1.41 3.16 -6.24
N LEU A 140 -0.89 2.11 -5.62
CA LEU A 140 0.43 2.13 -4.99
C LEU A 140 1.46 1.90 -6.10
N LEU A 141 2.16 2.99 -6.48
CA LEU A 141 3.00 3.09 -7.67
C LEU A 141 4.48 3.19 -7.29
N GLU A 142 5.18 2.08 -7.46
CA GLU A 142 6.62 1.97 -7.31
C GLU A 142 7.25 1.85 -8.69
N GLU A 143 7.87 2.93 -9.14
CA GLU A 143 8.44 3.02 -10.49
C GLU A 143 9.48 4.14 -10.51
N GLY A 144 10.41 4.15 -11.46
CA GLY A 144 11.35 5.26 -11.65
C GLY A 144 10.67 6.62 -11.81
N PHE A 145 11.43 7.68 -11.51
CA PHE A 145 10.92 9.06 -11.43
C PHE A 145 10.15 9.50 -12.68
N GLU A 146 10.74 9.36 -13.87
CA GLU A 146 10.16 9.88 -15.11
C GLU A 146 8.81 9.23 -15.44
N GLU A 147 8.70 7.91 -15.23
CA GLU A 147 7.47 7.17 -15.47
C GLU A 147 6.43 7.47 -14.37
N THR A 148 6.85 7.63 -13.12
CA THR A 148 5.96 8.10 -12.04
C THR A 148 5.39 9.49 -12.36
N LEU A 149 6.23 10.42 -12.82
CA LEU A 149 5.84 11.77 -13.21
C LEU A 149 4.88 11.74 -14.41
N ALA A 150 5.19 10.96 -15.44
CA ALA A 150 4.33 10.79 -16.61
C ALA A 150 2.98 10.17 -16.22
N PHE A 151 2.97 9.13 -15.38
CA PHE A 151 1.77 8.46 -14.91
C PHE A 151 0.85 9.43 -14.15
N VAL A 152 1.39 10.18 -13.18
CA VAL A 152 0.61 11.15 -12.40
C VAL A 152 0.07 12.27 -13.29
N LYS A 153 0.85 12.77 -14.26
CA LYS A 153 0.40 13.82 -15.20
C LYS A 153 -0.71 13.33 -16.14
N ARG A 154 -0.64 12.08 -16.60
CA ARG A 154 -1.64 11.47 -17.50
C ARG A 154 -2.91 11.05 -16.76
N ASN A 155 -2.86 10.89 -15.44
CA ASN A 155 -3.96 10.43 -14.61
C ASN A 155 -4.17 11.31 -13.37
N PRO A 156 -4.39 12.63 -13.53
CA PRO A 156 -4.46 13.57 -12.41
C PRO A 156 -5.60 13.30 -11.43
N GLU A 157 -6.63 12.54 -11.84
CA GLU A 157 -7.79 12.16 -11.04
C GLU A 157 -7.56 10.92 -10.17
N LEU A 158 -6.51 10.13 -10.43
CA LEU A 158 -6.22 8.94 -9.64
C LEU A 158 -5.52 9.30 -8.33
N CYS A 159 -5.93 8.66 -7.23
CA CYS A 159 -5.16 8.68 -6.00
C CYS A 159 -3.94 7.78 -6.17
N VAL A 160 -2.74 8.37 -6.19
CA VAL A 160 -1.47 7.65 -6.34
C VAL A 160 -0.75 7.65 -5.00
N ILE A 161 -0.33 6.49 -4.53
CA ILE A 161 0.48 6.32 -3.32
C ILE A 161 1.90 5.99 -3.78
N ILE A 162 2.84 6.92 -3.57
CA ILE A 162 4.26 6.72 -3.83
C ILE A 162 4.87 6.05 -2.59
N PRO A 163 5.41 4.83 -2.69
CA PRO A 163 5.92 4.14 -1.53
C PRO A 163 7.28 4.65 -1.07
N HIS A 164 7.67 4.28 0.15
CA HIS A 164 8.98 4.58 0.73
C HIS A 164 9.37 6.05 0.68
N MET A 165 8.40 6.97 0.79
CA MET A 165 8.60 8.41 0.58
C MET A 165 9.28 8.77 -0.76
N GLY A 166 9.21 7.89 -1.76
CA GLY A 166 9.82 8.08 -3.08
C GLY A 166 11.26 7.61 -3.23
N ARG A 167 11.85 6.92 -2.23
CA ARG A 167 13.24 6.44 -2.30
C ARG A 167 13.53 5.66 -3.59
N LEU A 168 12.62 4.76 -3.96
CA LEU A 168 12.73 3.90 -5.14
C LEU A 168 12.07 4.53 -6.39
N ASN A 169 11.45 5.69 -6.24
CA ASN A 169 10.89 6.49 -7.32
C ASN A 169 11.84 7.60 -7.81
N GLY A 170 13.15 7.37 -7.66
CA GLY A 170 14.21 8.28 -8.12
C GLY A 170 14.89 9.09 -7.02
N GLY A 171 14.49 8.95 -5.76
CA GLY A 171 15.10 9.64 -4.62
C GLY A 171 14.11 10.57 -3.92
N TYR A 172 14.36 10.80 -2.62
CA TYR A 172 13.48 11.64 -1.79
C TYR A 172 13.40 13.07 -2.33
N GLU A 173 14.53 13.61 -2.77
CA GLU A 173 14.69 14.98 -3.26
C GLU A 173 13.82 15.32 -4.46
N LEU A 174 13.49 14.33 -5.30
CA LEU A 174 12.67 14.55 -6.49
C LEU A 174 11.16 14.61 -6.17
N MET A 175 10.75 14.26 -4.95
CA MET A 175 9.33 14.19 -4.60
C MET A 175 8.62 15.54 -4.57
N GLU A 176 9.37 16.64 -4.52
CA GLU A 176 8.82 18.00 -4.63
C GLU A 176 7.98 18.19 -5.89
N SER A 177 8.32 17.46 -6.97
CA SER A 177 7.59 17.46 -8.24
C SER A 177 6.13 17.01 -8.10
N PHE A 178 5.79 16.25 -7.06
CA PHE A 178 4.47 15.71 -6.82
C PHE A 178 3.68 16.47 -5.75
N PHE A 179 4.32 17.35 -4.98
CA PHE A 179 3.66 18.08 -3.89
C PHE A 179 2.47 18.94 -4.33
N PRO A 180 2.48 19.60 -5.51
CA PRO A 180 1.34 20.37 -5.98
C PRO A 180 0.08 19.54 -6.29
N ASN A 181 0.22 18.23 -6.51
CA ASN A 181 -0.92 17.37 -6.82
C ASN A 181 -1.57 16.84 -5.52
N PRO A 182 -2.82 17.23 -5.19
CA PRO A 182 -3.49 16.81 -3.97
C PRO A 182 -3.86 15.31 -3.94
N ASN A 183 -3.85 14.65 -5.10
CA ASN A 183 -4.16 13.22 -5.23
C ASN A 183 -2.91 12.32 -5.11
N VAL A 184 -1.73 12.89 -4.83
CA VAL A 184 -0.52 12.12 -4.55
C VAL A 184 -0.28 12.02 -3.04
N TYR A 185 -0.15 10.79 -2.58
CA TYR A 185 0.11 10.35 -1.22
C TYR A 185 1.49 9.69 -1.13
N PHE A 186 2.03 9.60 0.08
CA PHE A 186 3.35 9.02 0.34
C PHE A 186 3.27 8.02 1.48
N ASP A 187 3.82 6.83 1.27
CA ASP A 187 3.89 5.78 2.28
C ASP A 187 5.22 5.84 3.08
N THR A 188 5.19 5.52 4.37
CA THR A 188 6.35 5.61 5.29
C THR A 188 7.29 4.40 5.28
N SER A 189 6.92 3.32 4.60
CA SER A 189 7.58 2.02 4.67
C SER A 189 9.07 2.11 4.34
N THR A 190 9.93 1.60 5.21
CA THR A 190 11.40 1.60 5.12
C THR A 190 12.06 2.96 4.92
N ALA A 191 11.28 4.05 4.89
CA ALA A 191 11.77 5.40 4.69
C ALA A 191 12.52 5.93 5.91
N GLU A 192 13.47 6.81 5.67
CA GLU A 192 14.23 7.45 6.75
C GLU A 192 13.35 8.46 7.51
N PRO A 193 13.52 8.60 8.85
CA PRO A 193 12.82 9.60 9.64
C PRO A 193 12.89 11.03 9.09
N SER A 194 14.04 11.42 8.53
CA SER A 194 14.28 12.71 7.88
C SER A 194 13.39 12.91 6.65
N ALA A 195 13.31 11.90 5.78
CA ALA A 195 12.44 11.93 4.59
C ALA A 195 10.96 12.05 4.99
N ILE A 196 10.52 11.28 5.99
CA ILE A 196 9.14 11.36 6.50
C ILE A 196 8.82 12.78 6.99
N ARG A 197 9.71 13.40 7.78
CA ARG A 197 9.51 14.78 8.26
C ARG A 197 9.47 15.77 7.10
N TRP A 198 10.41 15.66 6.17
CA TRP A 198 10.50 16.57 5.04
C TRP A 198 9.23 16.52 4.19
N VAL A 199 8.77 15.32 3.78
CA VAL A 199 7.52 15.21 3.02
C VAL A 199 6.35 15.74 3.84
N LEU A 200 6.22 15.34 5.11
CA LEU A 200 5.16 15.79 6.01
C LEU A 200 5.06 17.32 6.12
N GLU A 201 6.19 18.01 6.23
CA GLU A 201 6.27 19.48 6.31
C GLU A 201 5.76 20.17 5.04
N HIS A 202 5.89 19.54 3.87
CA HIS A 202 5.48 20.12 2.59
C HIS A 202 4.04 19.76 2.21
N VAL A 203 3.61 18.53 2.49
CA VAL A 203 2.32 18.00 2.01
C VAL A 203 1.23 17.96 3.07
N GLY A 204 1.62 18.11 4.34
CA GLY A 204 0.75 17.97 5.51
C GLY A 204 0.39 16.52 5.84
N PRO A 205 -0.23 16.28 7.02
CA PRO A 205 -0.46 14.94 7.54
C PRO A 205 -1.48 14.12 6.76
N ARG A 206 -2.33 14.77 5.95
CA ARG A 206 -3.45 14.13 5.22
C ARG A 206 -3.03 13.38 3.95
N ARG A 207 -1.75 13.47 3.57
CA ARG A 207 -1.20 12.79 2.38
C ARG A 207 -0.07 11.81 2.72
N ILE A 208 0.11 11.50 4.00
CA ILE A 208 1.10 10.54 4.48
C ILE A 208 0.38 9.27 4.98
N ILE A 209 0.85 8.09 4.61
CA ILE A 209 0.22 6.82 4.94
C ILE A 209 1.25 5.92 5.63
N PHE A 210 0.87 5.29 6.73
CA PHE A 210 1.72 4.28 7.37
C PHE A 210 1.77 3.00 6.54
N GLY A 211 2.98 2.49 6.32
CA GLY A 211 3.24 1.18 5.75
C GLY A 211 4.54 0.62 6.32
N SER A 212 4.70 -0.70 6.32
CA SER A 212 5.93 -1.37 6.76
C SER A 212 6.78 -1.94 5.64
N ASP A 213 6.15 -2.38 4.55
CA ASP A 213 6.73 -3.21 3.49
C ASP A 213 7.13 -4.62 3.96
N VAL A 214 6.54 -5.11 5.06
CA VAL A 214 6.87 -6.45 5.58
C VAL A 214 6.72 -7.52 4.51
N SER A 215 7.73 -8.37 4.44
CA SER A 215 7.94 -9.27 3.31
C SER A 215 8.43 -10.66 3.75
N GLY A 216 8.45 -10.95 5.05
CA GLY A 216 8.93 -12.23 5.62
C GLY A 216 10.46 -12.41 5.61
N THR A 217 11.23 -11.46 5.07
CA THR A 217 12.70 -11.46 5.19
C THR A 217 13.11 -11.03 6.58
N ARG A 218 13.71 -11.95 7.35
CA ARG A 218 14.18 -11.67 8.73
C ARG A 218 15.52 -10.93 8.79
N GLU A 219 16.31 -10.95 7.72
CA GLU A 219 17.63 -10.30 7.64
C GLU A 219 17.92 -9.79 6.21
N PRO A 220 18.62 -8.64 6.04
CA PRO A 220 19.03 -7.65 7.05
C PRO A 220 17.96 -6.57 7.31
N TYR A 221 16.80 -6.64 6.66
CA TYR A 221 15.76 -5.61 6.72
C TYR A 221 14.67 -6.01 7.71
N TYR A 222 14.68 -5.40 8.90
CA TYR A 222 13.61 -5.53 9.89
C TYR A 222 12.45 -4.59 9.55
N ASN A 223 11.79 -4.81 8.43
CA ASN A 223 10.66 -4.01 7.98
C ASN A 223 9.32 -4.52 8.57
N PHE A 224 9.36 -5.04 9.79
CA PHE A 224 8.17 -5.51 10.50
C PHE A 224 7.28 -4.34 10.94
N PRO A 225 5.94 -4.51 11.00
CA PRO A 225 5.01 -3.44 11.35
C PRO A 225 5.35 -2.78 12.69
N LYS A 226 5.74 -3.57 13.70
CA LYS A 226 6.13 -3.07 15.02
C LYS A 226 7.38 -2.17 14.99
N VAL A 227 8.36 -2.49 14.15
CA VAL A 227 9.61 -1.74 14.02
C VAL A 227 9.35 -0.40 13.34
N GLU A 228 8.62 -0.44 12.22
CA GLU A 228 8.26 0.73 11.43
C GLU A 228 7.31 1.66 12.21
N LEU A 229 6.39 1.10 12.99
CA LEU A 229 5.54 1.86 13.90
C LEU A 229 6.35 2.52 15.02
N LYS A 230 7.35 1.83 15.58
CA LYS A 230 8.26 2.43 16.59
C LYS A 230 9.07 3.57 15.98
N LYS A 231 9.57 3.42 14.75
CA LYS A 231 10.26 4.49 13.99
C LYS A 231 9.35 5.71 13.84
N LEU A 232 8.11 5.51 13.37
CA LEU A 232 7.15 6.59 13.15
C LEU A 232 6.78 7.30 14.46
N LYS A 233 6.50 6.54 15.53
CA LYS A 233 6.22 7.10 16.88
C LYS A 233 7.41 7.86 17.45
N GLY A 234 8.64 7.44 17.14
CA GLY A 234 9.88 8.14 17.50
C GLY A 234 10.01 9.54 16.90
N LEU A 235 9.18 9.92 15.92
CA LEU A 235 9.14 11.28 15.39
C LEU A 235 8.50 12.30 16.35
N GLY A 236 7.79 11.85 17.39
CA GLY A 236 7.16 12.74 18.37
C GLY A 236 6.04 13.61 17.77
N LEU A 237 5.30 13.06 16.80
CA LEU A 237 4.19 13.75 16.15
C LEU A 237 2.98 13.85 17.09
N GLU A 238 2.18 14.90 16.91
CA GLU A 238 0.91 15.08 17.61
C GLU A 238 -0.05 13.92 17.34
N LYS A 239 -0.97 13.67 18.28
CA LYS A 239 -1.88 12.54 18.22
C LYS A 239 -2.73 12.56 16.95
N GLU A 240 -3.27 13.73 16.59
CA GLU A 240 -4.14 13.94 15.44
C GLU A 240 -3.39 13.68 14.11
N VAL A 241 -2.09 14.01 14.08
CA VAL A 241 -1.21 13.69 12.95
C VAL A 241 -1.02 12.18 12.85
N LEU A 242 -0.74 11.50 13.97
CA LEU A 242 -0.61 10.04 14.00
C LEU A 242 -1.92 9.35 13.61
N GLU A 243 -3.08 9.83 14.06
CA GLU A 243 -4.39 9.28 13.68
C GLU A 243 -4.62 9.33 12.17
N ALA A 244 -4.27 10.45 11.54
CA ALA A 244 -4.35 10.58 10.08
C ALA A 244 -3.42 9.59 9.36
N ILE A 245 -2.16 9.51 9.79
CA ILE A 245 -1.12 8.70 9.13
C ILE A 245 -1.36 7.19 9.33
N LEU A 246 -1.71 6.77 10.54
CA LEU A 246 -1.79 5.36 10.93
C LEU A 246 -3.01 4.64 10.38
N SER A 247 -4.10 5.34 10.07
CA SER A 247 -5.32 4.71 9.54
C SER A 247 -6.19 5.67 8.74
N GLY A 248 -6.39 6.90 9.21
CA GLY A 248 -7.40 7.80 8.65
C GLY A 248 -7.23 8.13 7.16
N ASN A 249 -5.99 8.21 6.66
CA ASN A 249 -5.74 8.49 5.24
C ASN A 249 -5.99 7.27 4.35
N ILE A 250 -5.47 6.10 4.71
CA ILE A 250 -5.69 4.89 3.91
C ILE A 250 -7.16 4.48 3.93
N GLU A 251 -7.84 4.54 5.07
CA GLU A 251 -9.27 4.19 5.16
C GLU A 251 -10.15 5.13 4.32
N ARG A 252 -9.83 6.41 4.24
CA ARG A 252 -10.50 7.37 3.33
C ARG A 252 -10.37 6.95 1.87
N LEU A 253 -9.19 6.47 1.46
CA LEU A 253 -8.98 5.95 0.10
C LEU A 253 -9.76 4.65 -0.16
N MET A 254 -10.08 3.88 0.89
CA MET A 254 -10.84 2.64 0.78
C MET A 254 -12.36 2.84 0.77
N GLU A 255 -12.88 4.03 1.10
CA GLU A 255 -14.32 4.33 1.15
C GLU A 255 -15.08 3.91 -0.12
N PRO A 256 -14.63 4.23 -1.36
CA PRO A 256 -15.33 3.79 -2.57
C PRO A 256 -15.46 2.27 -2.67
N TRP A 257 -14.43 1.52 -2.28
CA TRP A 257 -14.46 0.06 -2.28
C TRP A 257 -15.40 -0.50 -1.21
N LEU A 258 -15.34 0.05 0.02
CA LEU A 258 -16.23 -0.35 1.11
C LEU A 258 -17.71 -0.18 0.75
N LEU A 259 -18.06 0.90 0.06
CA LEU A 259 -19.42 1.13 -0.44
C LEU A 259 -19.84 0.09 -1.49
N ARG A 260 -18.93 -0.31 -2.38
CA ARG A 260 -19.21 -1.34 -3.40
C ARG A 260 -19.49 -2.70 -2.77
N ILE A 261 -18.62 -3.16 -1.86
CA ILE A 261 -18.74 -4.52 -1.31
C ILE A 261 -19.95 -4.65 -0.38
N ARG A 262 -20.27 -3.62 0.41
CA ARG A 262 -21.49 -3.58 1.24
C ARG A 262 -22.77 -3.56 0.40
N GLY A 263 -22.71 -2.99 -0.80
CA GLY A 263 -23.83 -2.99 -1.75
C GLY A 263 -24.10 -4.34 -2.40
N LYS A 264 -23.15 -5.29 -2.36
CA LYS A 264 -23.31 -6.66 -2.88
C LYS A 264 -23.88 -7.64 -1.84
N GLU A 265 -23.88 -7.28 -0.56
CA GLU A 265 -24.42 -8.09 0.55
C GLU A 265 -25.90 -7.82 0.85
N ARG A 266 -26.56 -6.94 0.08
CA ARG A 266 -27.99 -6.62 0.15
C ARG A 266 -28.71 -7.13 -1.08
#